data_AF-A0A350AV45-F1
#
_entry.id   AF-A0A350AV45-F1
#
_cell.length_a   1.000
_cell.length_b   1.000
_cell.length_c   1.000
_cell.angle_alpha   90.00
_cell.angle_beta   90.00
_cell.angle_gamma   90.00
#
_symmetry.space_group_name_H-M   'P 1'
#
loop_
_entity.id
_entity.type
_entity.pdbx_description
1 polymer ?
#
loop_
_entity_poly.entity_id
_entity_poly.type
_entity_poly.pdbx_seq_one_letter_code
_entity_poly.pdbx_strand_id
1 'polypeptide(L)'
;MSRAIRLSKIHALNWYGYRDSLPIKGNLVLAGVTGSGKSILMDLLMLVLVGPEKAHHHFNRSATGSRSDRTIKGYCLLDTKREENGQPQYFHDKGVTTYIAAEFTWPDDSKVETWGLRFEFRNSAENDGTTTPFFCPGALDREDFLAVSPEDGKSRPRTQSDFRAFTEARGGRTFASSREYLRDMANGSHLNFNNDVLERLLPSAMSFTNLKSFDDFCRRFVLPGEAVPVDDVVASYRDFESYNRELRDLRAQLERLVIIRQHANTLKTAESDHAVARYLAAETGW
;
A
#
# COMPACT_ATOMS: atom_id res chain seq x y z
N MET A 1 23.25 -18.15 -6.10
CA MET A 1 22.65 -17.26 -7.13
C MET A 1 21.57 -16.42 -6.47
N SER A 2 21.44 -15.14 -6.83
CA SER A 2 20.45 -14.25 -6.20
C SER A 2 19.04 -14.66 -6.61
N ARG A 3 18.13 -14.91 -5.67
CA ARG A 3 16.72 -15.21 -5.95
C ARG A 3 15.88 -13.97 -6.31
N ALA A 4 16.53 -12.82 -6.51
CA ALA A 4 15.86 -11.54 -6.69
C ALA A 4 15.38 -11.34 -8.13
N ILE A 5 14.12 -10.93 -8.28
CA ILE A 5 13.57 -10.38 -9.51
C ILE A 5 14.19 -8.98 -9.72
N ARG A 6 14.56 -8.67 -10.96
CA ARG A 6 15.25 -7.42 -11.31
C ARG A 6 14.44 -6.62 -12.31
N LEU A 7 14.34 -5.32 -12.11
CA LEU A 7 13.87 -4.39 -13.13
C LEU A 7 14.92 -4.32 -14.26
N SER A 8 14.55 -4.73 -15.46
CA SER A 8 15.49 -4.90 -16.60
C SER A 8 15.31 -3.86 -17.71
N LYS A 9 14.12 -3.26 -17.84
CA LYS A 9 13.83 -2.24 -18.85
C LYS A 9 12.63 -1.39 -18.42
N ILE A 10 12.64 -0.11 -18.81
CA ILE A 10 11.48 0.78 -18.72
C ILE A 10 11.08 1.18 -20.13
N HIS A 11 9.79 1.13 -20.46
CA HIS A 11 9.25 1.67 -21.70
C HIS A 11 8.56 3.00 -21.41
N ALA A 12 8.93 4.04 -22.15
CA ALA A 12 8.33 5.36 -22.03
C ALA A 12 8.09 5.93 -23.45
N LEU A 13 6.91 5.64 -24.01
CA LEU A 13 6.51 6.10 -25.34
C LEU A 13 5.46 7.20 -25.22
N ASN A 14 5.76 8.37 -25.77
CA ASN A 14 4.95 9.59 -25.65
C ASN A 14 4.68 9.97 -24.18
N TRP A 15 5.70 9.83 -23.34
CA TRP A 15 5.66 10.19 -21.92
C TRP A 15 6.52 11.42 -21.67
N TYR A 16 5.94 12.61 -21.61
CA TYR A 16 6.62 13.90 -21.42
C TYR A 16 7.89 14.08 -22.28
N GLY A 17 7.82 13.68 -23.54
CA GLY A 17 8.94 13.76 -24.49
C GLY A 17 9.78 12.48 -24.61
N TYR A 18 9.69 11.54 -23.68
CA TYR A 18 10.25 10.19 -23.88
C TYR A 18 9.49 9.46 -24.99
N ARG A 19 10.25 8.78 -25.87
CA ARG A 19 9.72 8.06 -27.05
C ARG A 19 10.37 6.69 -27.24
N ASP A 20 11.00 6.16 -26.20
CA ASP A 20 11.84 4.96 -26.31
C ASP A 20 11.87 4.14 -25.02
N SER A 21 12.58 3.03 -25.08
CA SER A 21 12.80 2.10 -23.99
C SER A 21 14.21 2.30 -23.41
N LEU A 22 14.33 2.21 -22.10
CA LEU A 22 15.57 2.37 -21.35
C LEU A 22 15.95 1.04 -20.69
N PRO A 23 17.01 0.36 -21.14
CA PRO A 23 17.50 -0.84 -20.45
C PRO A 23 18.10 -0.46 -19.08
N ILE A 24 17.85 -1.32 -18.09
CA ILE A 24 18.32 -1.16 -16.72
C ILE A 24 19.25 -2.32 -16.39
N LYS A 25 20.46 -1.99 -15.94
CA LYS A 25 21.48 -2.95 -15.55
C LYS A 25 22.08 -2.56 -14.22
N GLY A 26 21.95 -3.44 -13.22
CA GLY A 26 22.46 -3.20 -11.88
C GLY A 26 21.93 -1.89 -11.29
N ASN A 27 22.84 -1.11 -10.69
CA ASN A 27 22.52 0.21 -10.16
C ASN A 27 22.62 1.25 -11.28
N LEU A 28 21.48 1.84 -11.66
CA LEU A 28 21.42 2.89 -12.68
C LEU A 28 21.37 4.28 -12.04
N VAL A 29 22.27 5.18 -12.45
CA VAL A 29 22.23 6.61 -12.09
C VAL A 29 21.74 7.41 -13.29
N LEU A 30 20.62 8.12 -13.11
CA LEU A 30 20.11 9.07 -14.09
C LEU A 30 20.70 10.46 -13.79
N ALA A 31 21.66 10.90 -14.60
CA ALA A 31 22.29 12.22 -14.47
C ALA A 31 21.75 13.20 -15.53
N GLY A 32 21.64 14.48 -15.16
CA GLY A 32 21.20 15.54 -16.06
C GLY A 32 20.85 16.81 -15.28
N VAL A 33 20.68 17.93 -15.98
CA VAL A 33 20.29 19.21 -15.36
C VAL A 33 18.90 19.13 -14.72
N THR A 34 18.62 19.97 -13.73
CA THR A 34 17.27 20.07 -13.14
C THR A 34 16.24 20.36 -14.24
N GLY A 35 15.10 19.67 -14.20
CA GLY A 35 14.07 19.78 -15.25
C GLY A 35 14.28 18.88 -16.47
N SER A 36 15.38 18.12 -16.56
CA SER A 36 15.66 17.22 -17.70
C SER A 36 14.79 15.95 -17.78
N GLY A 37 13.73 15.84 -16.99
CA GLY A 37 12.81 14.67 -17.01
C GLY A 37 13.18 13.47 -16.12
N LYS A 38 14.25 13.53 -15.32
CA LYS A 38 14.67 12.39 -14.46
C LYS A 38 13.56 11.88 -13.53
N SER A 39 12.91 12.78 -12.79
CA SER A 39 11.83 12.43 -11.84
C SER A 39 10.58 11.91 -12.55
N ILE A 40 10.45 12.12 -13.86
CA ILE A 40 9.29 11.70 -14.66
C ILE A 40 9.35 10.20 -14.95
N LEU A 41 10.56 9.63 -15.06
CA LEU A 41 10.76 8.17 -15.11
C LEU A 41 10.47 7.50 -13.75
N MET A 42 10.69 8.22 -12.64
CA MET A 42 10.32 7.73 -11.31
C MET A 42 8.80 7.73 -11.13
N ASP A 43 8.12 8.80 -11.55
CA ASP A 43 6.65 8.87 -11.57
C ASP A 43 6.04 7.79 -12.46
N LEU A 44 6.69 7.45 -13.58
CA LEU A 44 6.33 6.32 -14.43
C LEU A 44 6.36 4.99 -13.67
N LEU A 45 7.46 4.70 -12.98
CA LEU A 45 7.60 3.45 -12.23
C LEU A 45 6.57 3.37 -11.09
N MET A 46 6.26 4.49 -10.43
CA MET A 46 5.14 4.55 -9.47
C MET A 46 3.82 4.18 -10.12
N LEU A 47 3.52 4.75 -11.28
CA LEU A 47 2.26 4.46 -11.98
C LEU A 47 2.12 2.98 -12.33
N VAL A 48 3.20 2.35 -12.79
CA VAL A 48 3.19 0.93 -13.16
C VAL A 48 2.98 0.03 -11.94
N LEU A 49 3.59 0.34 -10.80
CA LEU A 49 3.61 -0.54 -9.61
C LEU A 49 2.52 -0.28 -8.59
N VAL A 50 2.01 0.96 -8.51
CA VAL A 50 1.05 1.42 -7.49
C VAL A 50 -0.27 1.90 -8.12
N GLY A 51 -0.28 2.10 -9.43
CA GLY A 51 -1.47 2.46 -10.20
C GLY A 51 -1.79 3.97 -10.23
N PRO A 52 -2.61 4.42 -11.20
CA PRO A 52 -2.97 5.83 -11.41
C PRO A 52 -3.58 6.53 -10.19
N GLU A 53 -4.54 5.90 -9.54
CA GLU A 53 -5.31 6.51 -8.44
C GLU A 53 -4.42 6.93 -7.28
N LYS A 54 -3.50 6.06 -6.86
CA LYS A 54 -2.59 6.33 -5.76
C LYS A 54 -1.39 7.16 -6.20
N ALA A 55 -0.76 6.83 -7.34
CA ALA A 55 0.45 7.53 -7.80
C ALA A 55 0.20 9.02 -8.07
N HIS A 56 -0.97 9.41 -8.58
CA HIS A 56 -1.29 10.80 -8.90
C HIS A 56 -1.14 11.75 -7.69
N HIS A 57 -1.35 11.28 -6.46
CA HIS A 57 -1.20 12.09 -5.25
C HIS A 57 0.26 12.34 -4.82
N HIS A 58 1.21 11.67 -5.45
CA HIS A 58 2.61 11.63 -5.01
C HIS A 58 3.62 12.13 -6.05
N PHE A 59 3.17 12.53 -7.24
CA PHE A 59 4.07 13.07 -8.26
C PHE A 59 4.92 14.22 -7.72
N ASN A 60 6.24 14.14 -7.97
CA ASN A 60 7.25 15.16 -7.67
C ASN A 60 7.31 15.76 -6.25
N ARG A 61 6.75 15.09 -5.24
CA ARG A 61 6.61 15.66 -3.89
C ARG A 61 7.95 15.99 -3.21
N SER A 62 9.04 15.33 -3.60
CA SER A 62 10.40 15.57 -3.08
C SER A 62 11.00 16.92 -3.48
N ALA A 63 10.56 17.54 -4.59
CA ALA A 63 11.11 18.80 -5.07
C ALA A 63 10.36 20.05 -4.57
N THR A 64 9.05 19.94 -4.29
CA THR A 64 8.19 21.10 -4.03
C THR A 64 7.74 21.24 -2.58
N GLY A 65 7.80 20.18 -1.75
CA GLY A 65 7.27 20.21 -0.38
C GLY A 65 5.74 20.36 -0.26
N SER A 66 5.06 20.70 -1.36
CA SER A 66 3.61 20.84 -1.54
C SER A 66 3.10 19.98 -2.71
N ARG A 67 1.77 19.93 -2.90
CA ARG A 67 1.08 19.17 -3.96
C ARG A 67 1.62 19.62 -5.33
N SER A 68 2.09 18.68 -6.15
CA SER A 68 2.66 18.97 -7.46
C SER A 68 1.56 19.23 -8.50
N ASP A 69 1.81 20.17 -9.43
CA ASP A 69 0.95 20.43 -10.59
C ASP A 69 1.10 19.39 -11.73
N ARG A 70 1.85 18.31 -11.49
CA ARG A 70 2.05 17.26 -12.48
C ARG A 70 0.82 16.36 -12.50
N THR A 71 0.36 16.03 -13.70
CA THR A 71 -0.81 15.19 -13.93
C THR A 71 -0.50 14.16 -15.01
N ILE A 72 -1.24 13.05 -15.03
CA ILE A 72 -1.12 12.04 -16.09
C ILE A 72 -1.40 12.68 -17.46
N LYS A 73 -2.45 13.51 -17.54
CA LYS A 73 -2.77 14.29 -18.75
C LYS A 73 -1.59 15.15 -19.19
N GLY A 74 -0.96 15.88 -18.28
CA GLY A 74 0.20 16.71 -18.58
C GLY A 74 1.41 15.90 -19.07
N TYR A 75 1.59 14.67 -18.59
CA TYR A 75 2.62 13.78 -19.09
C TYR A 75 2.32 13.21 -20.47
N CYS A 76 1.10 12.73 -20.71
CA CYS A 76 0.70 12.16 -22.00
C CYS A 76 0.67 13.23 -23.09
N LEU A 77 0.01 14.37 -22.83
CA LEU A 77 -0.17 15.43 -23.82
C LEU A 77 1.06 16.34 -23.98
N LEU A 78 2.08 16.18 -23.13
CA LEU A 78 3.27 17.02 -23.03
C LEU A 78 2.88 18.48 -22.76
N ASP A 79 2.57 18.74 -21.50
CA ASP A 79 2.28 20.07 -20.95
C ASP A 79 3.45 21.02 -21.15
N THR A 80 3.20 22.11 -21.87
CA THR A 80 4.21 23.11 -22.24
C THR A 80 4.48 24.13 -21.14
N LYS A 81 3.73 24.07 -20.03
CA LYS A 81 3.75 25.06 -18.94
C LYS A 81 3.41 26.48 -19.39
N ARG A 82 2.72 26.61 -20.52
CA ARG A 82 2.15 27.85 -21.03
C ARG A 82 0.65 27.83 -20.85
N GLU A 83 0.10 28.99 -20.62
CA GLU A 83 -1.34 29.21 -20.57
C GLU A 83 -1.73 30.25 -21.62
N GLU A 84 -2.83 30.00 -22.32
CA GLU A 84 -3.44 30.96 -23.24
C GLU A 84 -4.92 31.05 -22.91
N ASN A 85 -5.41 32.27 -22.66
CA ASN A 85 -6.79 32.52 -22.23
C ASN A 85 -7.21 31.70 -20.98
N GLY A 86 -6.27 31.46 -20.06
CA GLY A 86 -6.50 30.66 -18.85
C GLY A 86 -6.60 29.15 -19.08
N GLN A 87 -6.26 28.66 -20.28
CA GLN A 87 -6.21 27.23 -20.59
C GLN A 87 -4.76 26.76 -20.77
N PRO A 88 -4.37 25.64 -20.13
CA PRO A 88 -3.06 25.03 -20.33
C PRO A 88 -2.84 24.60 -21.78
N GLN A 89 -1.64 24.84 -22.29
CA GLN A 89 -1.24 24.47 -23.64
C GLN A 89 -0.43 23.17 -23.65
N TYR A 90 -0.78 22.28 -24.57
CA TYR A 90 -0.18 20.97 -24.73
C TYR A 90 0.41 20.81 -26.12
N PHE A 91 1.50 20.06 -26.26
CA PHE A 91 2.08 19.78 -27.57
C PHE A 91 1.21 18.84 -28.42
N HIS A 92 0.52 17.89 -27.79
CA HIS A 92 -0.41 16.97 -28.45
C HIS A 92 -1.86 17.44 -28.28
N ASP A 93 -2.26 18.47 -29.01
CA ASP A 93 -3.62 19.04 -28.98
C ASP A 93 -4.68 18.11 -29.60
N LYS A 94 -4.31 17.38 -30.66
CA LYS A 94 -5.19 16.48 -31.43
C LYS A 94 -5.24 15.03 -30.93
N GLY A 95 -4.75 14.81 -29.71
CA GLY A 95 -4.75 13.49 -29.08
C GLY A 95 -3.44 12.72 -29.24
N VAL A 96 -3.28 11.71 -28.39
CA VAL A 96 -2.07 10.89 -28.28
C VAL A 96 -2.39 9.55 -27.62
N THR A 97 -1.69 8.51 -28.06
CA THR A 97 -1.58 7.24 -27.32
C THR A 97 -0.19 7.17 -26.70
N THR A 98 -0.17 6.94 -25.39
CA THR A 98 1.04 6.89 -24.56
C THR A 98 1.15 5.50 -23.94
N TYR A 99 2.35 4.92 -23.97
CA TYR A 99 2.65 3.65 -23.30
C TYR A 99 3.71 3.87 -22.25
N ILE A 100 3.44 3.35 -21.06
CA ILE A 100 4.45 3.18 -20.02
C ILE A 100 4.49 1.74 -19.55
N ALA A 101 5.68 1.18 -19.36
CA ALA A 101 5.82 -0.17 -18.83
C ALA A 101 7.16 -0.40 -18.13
N ALA A 102 7.21 -1.44 -17.31
CA ALA A 102 8.41 -1.95 -16.68
C ALA A 102 8.55 -3.45 -16.97
N GLU A 103 9.75 -3.87 -17.35
CA GLU A 103 10.12 -5.27 -17.53
C GLU A 103 10.83 -5.80 -16.28
N PHE A 104 10.43 -6.98 -15.83
CA PHE A 104 10.99 -7.67 -14.69
C PHE A 104 11.54 -9.02 -15.11
N THR A 105 12.81 -9.26 -14.81
CA THR A 105 13.53 -10.50 -15.13
C THR A 105 13.79 -11.30 -13.86
N TRP A 106 13.41 -12.57 -13.87
CA TRP A 106 13.65 -13.52 -12.78
C TRP A 106 15.11 -13.97 -12.75
N PRO A 107 15.56 -14.58 -11.65
CA PRO A 107 16.87 -15.20 -11.56
C PRO A 107 17.16 -16.12 -12.75
N ASP A 108 18.42 -16.10 -13.18
CA ASP A 108 18.96 -16.92 -14.27
C ASP A 108 18.26 -16.72 -15.62
N ASP A 109 17.65 -15.53 -15.81
CA ASP A 109 16.88 -15.13 -17.01
C ASP A 109 15.76 -16.12 -17.36
N SER A 110 15.29 -16.89 -16.37
CA SER A 110 14.31 -17.97 -16.52
C SER A 110 12.93 -17.48 -16.97
N LYS A 111 12.61 -16.22 -16.67
CA LYS A 111 11.32 -15.62 -16.91
C LYS A 111 11.45 -14.10 -17.01
N VAL A 112 10.74 -13.51 -17.98
CA VAL A 112 10.58 -12.06 -18.10
C VAL A 112 9.10 -11.75 -18.13
N GLU A 113 8.70 -10.67 -17.47
CA GLU A 113 7.35 -10.14 -17.50
C GLU A 113 7.35 -8.64 -17.76
N THR A 114 6.47 -8.19 -18.64
CA THR A 114 6.27 -6.77 -18.92
C THR A 114 4.90 -6.34 -18.40
N TRP A 115 4.90 -5.35 -17.51
CA TRP A 115 3.70 -4.78 -16.92
C TRP A 115 3.61 -3.30 -17.26
N GLY A 116 2.44 -2.83 -17.70
CA GLY A 116 2.33 -1.44 -18.12
C GLY A 116 0.91 -0.90 -18.23
N LEU A 117 0.85 0.38 -18.57
CA LEU A 117 -0.36 1.15 -18.78
C LEU A 117 -0.33 1.80 -20.16
N ARG A 118 -1.41 1.63 -20.91
CA ARG A 118 -1.71 2.40 -22.12
C ARG A 118 -2.66 3.53 -21.74
N PHE A 119 -2.31 4.76 -22.10
CA PHE A 119 -3.18 5.92 -21.98
C PHE A 119 -3.57 6.43 -23.36
N GLU A 120 -4.83 6.83 -23.50
CA GLU A 120 -5.32 7.45 -24.73
C GLU A 120 -6.12 8.70 -24.40
N PHE A 121 -5.73 9.81 -25.02
CA PHE A 121 -6.48 11.06 -25.04
C PHE A 121 -6.82 11.38 -26.48
N ARG A 122 -8.09 11.69 -26.76
CA ARG A 122 -8.57 12.03 -28.10
C ARG A 122 -8.23 13.46 -28.50
N ASN A 123 -8.09 14.35 -27.51
CA ASN A 123 -7.67 15.73 -27.68
C ASN A 123 -7.33 16.36 -26.32
N SER A 124 -6.81 17.59 -26.35
CA SER A 124 -6.47 18.35 -25.13
C SER A 124 -7.67 18.81 -24.30
N ALA A 125 -8.89 18.84 -24.85
CA ALA A 125 -10.09 19.20 -24.10
C ALA A 125 -10.60 18.05 -23.20
N GLU A 126 -10.20 16.81 -23.47
CA GLU A 126 -10.54 15.65 -22.65
C GLU A 126 -9.81 15.73 -21.30
N ASN A 127 -10.56 15.71 -20.19
CA ASN A 127 -9.99 15.78 -18.84
C ASN A 127 -9.44 14.43 -18.40
N ASP A 128 -10.23 13.37 -18.60
CA ASP A 128 -9.88 12.01 -18.24
C ASP A 128 -9.71 11.18 -19.51
N GLY A 129 -8.49 10.72 -19.74
CA GLY A 129 -8.18 9.80 -20.84
C GLY A 129 -8.61 8.37 -20.53
N THR A 130 -8.61 7.52 -21.55
CA THR A 130 -8.81 6.08 -21.37
C THR A 130 -7.51 5.44 -20.87
N THR A 131 -7.58 4.75 -19.73
CA THR A 131 -6.44 3.98 -19.19
C THR A 131 -6.71 2.49 -19.38
N THR A 132 -5.80 1.78 -20.05
CA THR A 132 -5.83 0.32 -20.23
C THR A 132 -4.56 -0.29 -19.66
N PRO A 133 -4.61 -0.88 -18.47
CA PRO A 133 -3.52 -1.67 -17.95
C PRO A 133 -3.31 -2.95 -18.76
N PHE A 134 -2.08 -3.45 -18.82
CA PHE A 134 -1.75 -4.67 -19.53
C PHE A 134 -0.59 -5.44 -18.91
N PHE A 135 -0.57 -6.73 -19.21
CA PHE A 135 0.47 -7.68 -18.88
C PHE A 135 0.86 -8.42 -20.14
N CYS A 136 2.16 -8.55 -20.40
CA CYS A 136 2.70 -9.41 -21.44
C CYS A 136 3.78 -10.32 -20.84
N PRO A 137 3.72 -11.65 -21.07
CA PRO A 137 4.86 -12.51 -20.80
C PRO A 137 5.97 -12.21 -21.81
N GLY A 138 7.21 -12.17 -21.32
CA GLY A 138 8.39 -11.85 -22.13
C GLY A 138 8.74 -10.37 -22.18
N ALA A 139 9.90 -10.09 -22.77
CA ALA A 139 10.37 -8.74 -23.05
C ALA A 139 9.63 -8.14 -24.26
N LEU A 140 9.50 -6.82 -24.26
CA LEU A 140 8.97 -6.05 -25.38
C LEU A 140 10.08 -5.14 -25.93
N ASP A 141 9.98 -4.77 -27.19
CA ASP A 141 10.78 -3.68 -27.76
C ASP A 141 9.89 -2.52 -28.19
N ARG A 142 10.51 -1.39 -28.54
CA ARG A 142 9.77 -0.17 -28.90
C ARG A 142 8.77 -0.45 -30.03
N GLU A 143 9.18 -1.24 -31.01
CA GLU A 143 8.42 -1.63 -32.19
C GLU A 143 7.16 -2.42 -31.84
N ASP A 144 7.15 -3.14 -30.72
CA ASP A 144 5.99 -3.91 -30.27
C ASP A 144 4.79 -3.00 -29.92
N PHE A 145 5.05 -1.76 -29.50
CA PHE A 145 4.01 -0.77 -29.19
C PHE A 145 3.50 0.00 -30.42
N LEU A 146 4.16 -0.19 -31.57
CA LEU A 146 3.89 0.56 -32.80
C LEU A 146 3.28 -0.35 -33.88
N ALA A 147 2.43 0.24 -34.71
CA ALA A 147 1.96 -0.34 -35.95
C ALA A 147 2.31 0.58 -37.11
N VAL A 148 2.73 -0.01 -38.23
CA VAL A 148 2.93 0.73 -39.47
C VAL A 148 1.56 1.02 -40.06
N SER A 149 1.27 2.30 -40.26
CA SER A 149 0.01 2.71 -40.86
C SER A 149 -0.05 2.30 -42.34
N PRO A 150 -1.13 1.64 -42.79
CA PRO A 150 -1.29 1.28 -44.19
C PRO A 150 -1.38 2.47 -45.14
N GLU A 151 -1.81 3.63 -44.64
CA GLU A 151 -2.09 4.82 -45.45
C GLU A 151 -0.82 5.55 -45.91
N ASP A 152 0.17 5.67 -45.04
CA ASP A 152 1.39 6.46 -45.31
C ASP A 152 2.70 5.78 -44.89
N GLY A 153 2.64 4.52 -44.45
CA GLY A 153 3.82 3.73 -44.06
C GLY A 153 4.52 4.21 -42.78
N LYS A 154 3.92 5.15 -42.03
CA LYS A 154 4.54 5.66 -40.80
C LYS A 154 4.18 4.80 -39.59
N SER A 155 5.18 4.56 -38.73
CA SER A 155 4.97 3.91 -37.44
C SER A 155 4.20 4.83 -36.49
N ARG A 156 3.03 4.38 -36.04
CA ARG A 156 2.18 5.06 -35.06
C ARG A 156 1.92 4.12 -33.87
N PRO A 157 1.61 4.63 -32.68
CA PRO A 157 1.12 3.81 -31.57
C PRO A 157 -0.03 2.88 -32.01
N ARG A 158 -0.01 1.61 -31.56
CA ARG A 158 -1.10 0.67 -31.84
C ARG A 158 -2.44 1.19 -31.33
N THR A 159 -3.49 0.92 -32.09
CA THR A 159 -4.88 1.12 -31.63
C THR A 159 -5.17 0.18 -30.45
N GLN A 160 -6.21 0.49 -29.67
CA GLN A 160 -6.63 -0.37 -28.55
C GLN A 160 -6.90 -1.82 -29.02
N SER A 161 -7.59 -2.00 -30.15
CA SER A 161 -7.89 -3.33 -30.69
C SER A 161 -6.64 -4.07 -31.15
N ASP A 162 -5.74 -3.40 -31.87
CA ASP A 162 -4.51 -4.02 -32.36
C ASP A 162 -3.57 -4.38 -31.22
N PHE A 163 -3.48 -3.53 -30.21
CA PHE A 163 -2.66 -3.76 -29.03
C PHE A 163 -3.21 -4.92 -28.19
N ARG A 164 -4.54 -5.00 -28.03
CA ARG A 164 -5.17 -6.12 -27.33
C ARG A 164 -4.91 -7.44 -28.05
N ALA A 165 -5.11 -7.49 -29.36
CA ALA A 165 -4.84 -8.68 -30.17
C ALA A 165 -3.36 -9.10 -30.11
N PHE A 166 -2.44 -8.13 -30.21
CA PHE A 166 -1.00 -8.36 -30.04
C PHE A 166 -0.68 -8.98 -28.67
N THR A 167 -1.25 -8.41 -27.60
CA THR A 167 -1.00 -8.86 -26.23
C THR A 167 -1.53 -10.27 -26.01
N GLU A 168 -2.77 -10.56 -26.45
CA GLU A 168 -3.39 -11.89 -26.37
C GLU A 168 -2.62 -12.93 -27.19
N ALA A 169 -2.13 -12.57 -28.38
CA ALA A 169 -1.32 -13.47 -29.22
C ALA A 169 0.01 -13.88 -28.57
N ARG A 170 0.56 -13.05 -27.68
CA ARG A 170 1.75 -13.38 -26.87
C ARG A 170 1.40 -14.13 -25.57
N GLY A 171 0.13 -14.41 -25.30
CA GLY A 171 -0.31 -15.02 -24.04
C GLY A 171 -0.39 -14.02 -22.87
N GLY A 172 -0.41 -12.72 -23.16
CA GLY A 172 -0.68 -11.65 -22.22
C GLY A 172 -2.17 -11.29 -22.15
N ARG A 173 -2.48 -10.21 -21.44
CA ARG A 173 -3.84 -9.67 -21.33
C ARG A 173 -3.88 -8.17 -21.05
N THR A 174 -5.00 -7.54 -21.42
CA THR A 174 -5.39 -6.21 -20.95
C THR A 174 -6.40 -6.34 -19.80
N PHE A 175 -6.40 -5.40 -18.87
CA PHE A 175 -7.30 -5.40 -17.71
C PHE A 175 -8.37 -4.32 -17.82
N ALA A 176 -9.53 -4.59 -17.24
CA ALA A 176 -10.63 -3.61 -17.21
C ALA A 176 -10.41 -2.52 -16.15
N SER A 177 -9.60 -2.80 -15.13
CA SER A 177 -9.33 -1.86 -14.03
C SER A 177 -7.90 -1.97 -13.51
N SER A 178 -7.37 -0.87 -12.98
CA SER A 178 -6.07 -0.83 -12.29
C SER A 178 -6.04 -1.74 -11.07
N ARG A 179 -7.17 -1.92 -10.37
CA ARG A 179 -7.28 -2.81 -9.20
C ARG A 179 -7.06 -4.27 -9.57
N GLU A 180 -7.66 -4.72 -10.67
CA GLU A 180 -7.48 -6.08 -11.16
C GLU A 180 -6.04 -6.32 -11.60
N TYR A 181 -5.47 -5.36 -12.34
CA TYR A 181 -4.08 -5.37 -12.78
C TYR A 181 -3.08 -5.46 -11.61
N LEU A 182 -3.24 -4.65 -10.57
CA LEU A 182 -2.34 -4.67 -9.40
C LEU A 182 -2.49 -5.95 -8.58
N ARG A 183 -3.74 -6.44 -8.41
CA ARG A 183 -3.99 -7.74 -7.76
C ARG A 183 -3.30 -8.85 -8.52
N ASP A 184 -3.35 -8.81 -9.85
CA ASP A 184 -2.74 -9.83 -10.69
C ASP A 184 -1.22 -9.80 -10.60
N MET A 185 -0.62 -8.61 -10.71
CA MET A 185 0.82 -8.41 -10.57
C MET A 185 1.37 -8.90 -9.22
N ALA A 186 0.60 -8.69 -8.15
CA ALA A 186 0.97 -9.10 -6.79
C ALA A 186 0.83 -10.60 -6.51
N ASN A 187 0.21 -11.38 -7.42
CA ASN A 187 0.04 -12.82 -7.22
C ASN A 187 1.39 -13.55 -7.12
N GLY A 188 1.37 -14.70 -6.43
CA GLY A 188 2.56 -15.53 -6.21
C GLY A 188 3.18 -16.14 -7.49
N SER A 189 2.42 -16.20 -8.58
CA SER A 189 2.92 -16.58 -9.91
C SER A 189 3.69 -15.46 -10.61
N HIS A 190 3.49 -14.21 -10.17
CA HIS A 190 4.05 -12.98 -10.74
C HIS A 190 5.02 -12.35 -9.75
N LEU A 191 5.02 -11.03 -9.59
CA LEU A 191 6.02 -10.31 -8.79
C LEU A 191 5.94 -10.59 -7.29
N ASN A 192 4.82 -11.16 -6.80
CA ASN A 192 4.67 -11.65 -5.43
C ASN A 192 5.05 -10.63 -4.35
N PHE A 193 4.65 -9.37 -4.53
CA PHE A 193 4.83 -8.32 -3.52
C PHE A 193 3.54 -8.11 -2.74
N ASN A 194 3.67 -7.60 -1.51
CA ASN A 194 2.53 -7.13 -0.74
C ASN A 194 2.12 -5.74 -1.25
N ASN A 195 0.91 -5.65 -1.81
CA ASN A 195 0.39 -4.44 -2.43
C ASN A 195 0.30 -3.28 -1.43
N ASP A 196 -0.29 -3.49 -0.25
CA ASP A 196 -0.46 -2.45 0.77
C ASP A 196 0.90 -1.88 1.24
N VAL A 197 1.90 -2.75 1.37
CA VAL A 197 3.26 -2.35 1.73
C VAL A 197 3.90 -1.53 0.60
N LEU A 198 3.79 -1.99 -0.65
CA LEU A 198 4.39 -1.30 -1.79
C LEU A 198 3.74 0.08 -2.01
N GLU A 199 2.42 0.16 -1.96
CA GLU A 199 1.64 1.39 -2.10
C GLU A 199 1.99 2.43 -1.03
N ARG A 200 2.35 2.00 0.19
CA ARG A 200 2.77 2.92 1.26
C ARG A 200 4.23 3.34 1.12
N LEU A 201 5.12 2.38 0.91
CA LEU A 201 6.56 2.61 1.00
C LEU A 201 7.13 3.24 -0.27
N LEU A 202 6.68 2.81 -1.46
CA LEU A 202 7.27 3.24 -2.72
C LEU A 202 7.08 4.75 -2.97
N PRO A 203 5.88 5.35 -2.83
CA PRO A 203 5.71 6.79 -2.99
C PRO A 203 6.48 7.57 -1.94
N SER A 204 6.55 7.05 -0.72
CA SER A 204 7.28 7.67 0.37
C SER A 204 8.78 7.72 0.11
N ALA A 205 9.37 6.62 -0.35
CA ALA A 205 10.77 6.52 -0.73
C ALA A 205 11.13 7.46 -1.90
N MET A 206 10.22 7.65 -2.87
CA MET A 206 10.44 8.59 -3.99
C MET A 206 10.23 10.05 -3.59
N SER A 207 9.38 10.30 -2.60
CA SER A 207 9.18 11.62 -2.01
C SER A 207 10.17 11.95 -0.90
N PHE A 208 11.18 11.10 -0.65
CA PHE A 208 12.06 11.20 0.50
C PHE A 208 12.69 12.59 0.59
N THR A 209 12.25 13.36 1.58
CA THR A 209 12.89 14.58 2.02
C THR A 209 13.79 14.23 3.19
N ASN A 210 14.85 15.01 3.45
CA ASN A 210 15.72 14.78 4.60
C ASN A 210 14.86 14.73 5.89
N LEU A 211 14.68 13.52 6.43
CA LEU A 211 13.93 13.32 7.66
C LEU A 211 14.73 13.90 8.82
N LYS A 212 14.05 14.64 9.69
CA LYS A 212 14.68 15.30 10.84
C LYS A 212 15.15 14.32 11.92
N SER A 213 14.63 13.09 11.93
CA SER A 213 14.94 12.06 12.93
C SER A 213 14.87 10.65 12.35
N PHE A 214 15.84 9.82 12.70
CA PHE A 214 15.88 8.39 12.37
C PHE A 214 14.72 7.61 13.01
N ASP A 215 14.26 8.02 14.20
CA ASP A 215 13.13 7.37 14.86
C ASP A 215 11.82 7.56 14.09
N ASP A 216 11.61 8.76 13.52
CA ASP A 216 10.44 9.02 12.67
C ASP A 216 10.50 8.21 11.38
N PHE A 217 11.70 7.96 10.84
CA PHE A 217 11.91 7.03 9.73
C PHE A 217 11.49 5.60 10.12
N CYS A 218 11.99 5.08 11.24
CA CYS A 218 11.67 3.72 11.69
C CYS A 218 10.16 3.55 11.95
N ARG A 219 9.53 4.54 12.60
CA ARG A 219 8.08 4.52 12.88
C ARG A 219 7.23 4.58 11.61
N ARG A 220 7.63 5.35 10.60
CA ARG A 220 6.83 5.54 9.38
C ARG A 220 7.07 4.46 8.33
N PHE A 221 8.29 3.95 8.21
CA PHE A 221 8.70 3.12 7.06
C PHE A 221 9.10 1.70 7.41
N VAL A 222 9.53 1.42 8.65
CA VAL A 222 9.97 0.08 9.06
C VAL A 222 8.89 -0.63 9.86
N LEU A 223 8.28 0.08 10.81
CA LEU A 223 7.25 -0.50 11.67
C LEU A 223 5.91 -0.65 10.92
N PRO A 224 5.15 -1.73 11.18
CA PRO A 224 3.80 -1.87 10.67
C PRO A 224 2.93 -0.69 11.12
N GLY A 225 2.04 -0.23 10.24
CA GLY A 225 1.15 0.90 10.53
C GLY A 225 -0.04 0.54 11.43
N GLU A 226 -0.15 -0.73 11.85
CA GLU A 226 -1.20 -1.16 12.78
C GLU A 226 -0.89 -0.63 14.18
N ALA A 227 -1.73 0.27 14.65
CA ALA A 227 -1.75 0.63 16.06
C ALA A 227 -2.15 -0.63 16.84
N VAL A 228 -1.26 -1.11 17.71
CA VAL A 228 -1.63 -2.11 18.71
C VAL A 228 -2.82 -1.53 19.48
N PRO A 229 -3.95 -2.25 19.64
CA PRO A 229 -5.12 -1.75 20.37
C PRO A 229 -4.79 -1.68 21.87
N VAL A 230 -4.10 -0.61 22.26
CA VAL A 230 -3.67 -0.39 23.65
C VAL A 230 -4.89 -0.18 24.54
N ASP A 231 -5.95 0.45 24.01
CA ASP A 231 -7.15 0.78 24.78
C ASP A 231 -7.87 -0.48 25.30
N ASP A 232 -8.00 -1.52 24.46
CA ASP A 232 -8.63 -2.79 24.85
C ASP A 232 -7.81 -3.53 25.91
N VAL A 233 -6.49 -3.52 25.77
CA VAL A 233 -5.57 -4.13 26.74
C VAL A 233 -5.60 -3.38 28.07
N VAL A 234 -5.62 -2.05 28.03
CA VAL A 234 -5.71 -1.20 29.23
C VAL A 234 -7.06 -1.35 29.92
N ALA A 235 -8.15 -1.46 29.16
CA ALA A 235 -9.48 -1.73 29.72
C ALA A 235 -9.51 -3.10 30.41
N SER A 236 -9.04 -4.15 29.74
CA SER A 236 -8.95 -5.50 30.32
C SER A 236 -8.09 -5.54 31.59
N TYR A 237 -6.97 -4.81 31.62
CA TYR A 237 -6.12 -4.71 32.80
C TYR A 237 -6.84 -4.01 33.97
N ARG A 238 -7.61 -2.94 33.70
CA ARG A 238 -8.39 -2.23 34.72
C ARG A 238 -9.50 -3.11 35.30
N ASP A 239 -10.17 -3.90 34.48
CA ASP A 239 -11.19 -4.85 34.92
C ASP A 239 -10.57 -5.93 35.83
N PHE A 240 -9.40 -6.45 35.45
CA PHE A 240 -8.66 -7.40 36.27
C PHE A 240 -8.25 -6.84 37.65
N GLU A 241 -7.82 -5.57 37.70
CA GLU A 241 -7.56 -4.90 38.98
C GLU A 241 -8.83 -4.72 39.83
N SER A 242 -9.97 -4.42 39.20
CA SER A 242 -11.26 -4.32 39.88
C SER A 242 -11.65 -5.66 40.51
N TYR A 243 -11.58 -6.75 39.75
CA TYR A 243 -11.88 -8.09 40.26
C TYR A 243 -10.95 -8.50 41.40
N ASN A 244 -9.66 -8.14 41.34
CA ASN A 244 -8.73 -8.41 42.43
C ASN A 244 -9.04 -7.61 43.71
N ARG A 245 -9.59 -6.39 43.59
CA ARG A 245 -10.08 -5.64 44.75
C ARG A 245 -11.32 -6.31 45.33
N GLU A 246 -12.29 -6.65 44.49
CA GLU A 246 -13.52 -7.31 44.92
C GLU A 246 -13.26 -8.68 45.58
N LEU A 247 -12.35 -9.48 45.02
CA LEU A 247 -11.93 -10.75 45.62
C LEU A 247 -11.28 -10.58 46.99
N ARG A 248 -10.50 -9.51 47.19
CA ARG A 248 -9.90 -9.21 48.50
C ARG A 248 -10.97 -8.85 49.51
N ASP A 249 -11.93 -8.03 49.13
CA ASP A 249 -13.04 -7.64 50.00
C ASP A 249 -13.93 -8.85 50.35
N LEU A 250 -14.24 -9.71 49.37
CA LEU A 250 -15.00 -10.94 49.61
C LEU A 250 -14.28 -11.89 50.57
N ARG A 251 -12.96 -12.04 50.43
CA ARG A 251 -12.15 -12.86 51.35
C ARG A 251 -12.16 -12.29 52.76
N ALA A 252 -12.03 -10.98 52.91
CA ALA A 252 -12.11 -10.32 54.22
C ALA A 252 -13.51 -10.48 54.85
N GLN A 253 -14.57 -10.41 54.06
CA GLN A 253 -15.93 -10.68 54.53
C GLN A 253 -16.11 -12.14 54.97
N LEU A 254 -15.57 -13.10 54.20
CA LEU A 254 -15.60 -14.51 54.54
C LEU A 254 -14.89 -14.77 55.88
N GLU A 255 -13.71 -14.20 56.09
CA GLU A 255 -12.97 -14.32 57.35
C GLU A 255 -13.79 -13.81 58.55
N ARG A 256 -14.43 -12.64 58.42
CA ARG A 256 -15.31 -12.10 59.46
C ARG A 256 -16.50 -13.02 59.76
N LEU A 257 -17.13 -13.57 58.72
CA LEU A 257 -18.25 -14.50 58.88
C LEU A 257 -17.81 -15.81 59.56
N VAL A 258 -16.60 -16.30 59.29
CA VAL A 258 -16.04 -17.47 59.97
C VAL A 258 -15.87 -17.19 61.47
N ILE A 259 -15.38 -16.02 61.84
CA ILE A 259 -15.23 -15.60 63.25
C ILE A 259 -16.60 -15.52 63.94
N ILE A 260 -17.60 -14.88 63.30
CA ILE A 260 -18.95 -14.79 63.85
C ILE A 260 -19.55 -16.19 64.07
N ARG A 261 -19.36 -17.10 63.10
CA ARG A 261 -19.82 -18.49 63.23
C ARG A 261 -19.14 -19.21 64.40
N GLN A 262 -17.85 -18.98 64.61
CA GLN A 262 -17.13 -19.54 65.77
C GLN A 262 -17.73 -19.02 67.08
N HIS A 263 -17.96 -17.71 67.21
CA HIS A 263 -18.58 -17.13 68.41
C HIS A 263 -19.99 -17.67 68.66
N ALA A 264 -20.81 -17.82 67.61
CA ALA A 264 -22.15 -18.39 67.74
C ALA A 264 -22.13 -19.84 68.22
N ASN A 265 -21.16 -20.65 67.74
CA ASN A 265 -20.98 -22.02 68.23
C ASN A 265 -20.56 -22.04 69.70
N THR A 266 -19.63 -21.17 70.11
CA THR A 266 -19.21 -21.06 71.51
C THR A 266 -20.38 -20.66 72.43
N LEU A 267 -21.20 -19.70 72.01
CA LEU A 267 -22.41 -19.31 72.74
C LEU A 267 -23.35 -20.49 72.93
N LYS A 268 -23.62 -21.24 71.85
CA LYS A 268 -24.52 -22.40 71.89
C LYS A 268 -24.02 -23.49 72.86
N THR A 269 -22.70 -23.72 72.91
CA THR A 269 -22.10 -24.65 73.88
C THR A 269 -22.28 -24.12 75.31
N ALA A 270 -21.98 -22.84 75.56
CA ALA A 270 -22.13 -22.24 76.87
C ALA A 270 -23.60 -22.21 77.37
N GLU A 271 -24.57 -21.99 76.47
CA GLU A 271 -26.00 -22.10 76.79
C GLU A 271 -26.39 -23.53 77.17
N SER A 272 -25.84 -24.52 76.48
CA SER A 272 -26.05 -25.94 76.79
C SER A 272 -25.45 -26.30 78.15
N ASP A 273 -24.21 -25.87 78.42
CA ASP A 273 -23.53 -26.09 79.70
C ASP A 273 -24.27 -25.40 80.85
N HIS A 274 -24.77 -24.18 80.65
CA HIS A 274 -25.58 -23.46 81.63
C HIS A 274 -26.90 -24.17 81.92
N ALA A 275 -27.57 -24.73 80.91
CA ALA A 275 -28.77 -25.52 81.10
C ALA A 275 -28.51 -26.78 81.93
N VAL A 276 -27.41 -27.49 81.67
CA VAL A 276 -26.98 -28.67 82.45
C VAL A 276 -26.62 -28.27 83.88
N ALA A 277 -25.85 -27.19 84.09
CA ALA A 277 -25.49 -26.71 85.41
C ALA A 277 -26.72 -26.31 86.24
N ARG A 278 -27.71 -25.66 85.61
CA ARG A 278 -28.98 -25.31 86.25
C ARG A 278 -29.79 -26.56 86.63
N TYR A 279 -29.83 -27.58 85.78
CA TYR A 279 -30.48 -28.85 86.09
C TYR A 279 -29.80 -29.56 87.28
N LEU A 280 -28.48 -29.67 87.27
CA LEU A 280 -27.71 -30.30 88.35
C LEU A 280 -27.88 -29.55 89.68
N ALA A 281 -27.86 -28.21 89.66
CA ALA A 281 -28.10 -27.39 90.86
C ALA A 281 -29.49 -27.64 91.47
N ALA A 282 -30.50 -27.89 90.64
CA ALA A 282 -31.85 -28.23 91.10
C ALA A 282 -31.96 -29.66 91.69
N GLU A 283 -31.13 -30.61 91.22
CA GLU A 283 -31.10 -31.99 91.73
C GLU A 283 -30.30 -32.15 93.03
N THR A 284 -29.22 -31.37 93.23
CA THR A 284 -28.30 -31.55 94.37
C THR A 284 -28.67 -30.79 95.66
N GLY A 285 -29.80 -30.09 95.69
CA GLY A 285 -30.40 -29.56 96.92
C GLY A 285 -29.44 -28.82 97.86
N TRP A 286 -28.97 -27.65 97.43
CA TRP A 286 -28.53 -26.56 98.31
C TRP A 286 -29.42 -25.34 98.09
#